data_AF-A0AA39I8H2-F1
#
_entry.id   AF-A0AA39I8H2-F1
#
_cell.length_a   1.000
_cell.length_b   1.000
_cell.length_c   1.000
_cell.angle_alpha   90.00
_cell.angle_beta   90.00
_cell.angle_gamma   90.00
#
_symmetry.space_group_name_H-M   'P 1'
#
loop_
_entity.id
_entity.type
_entity.pdbx_description
1 polymer ?
#
loop_
_entity_poly.entity_id
_entity_poly.type
_entity_poly.pdbx_seq_one_letter_code
_entity_poly.pdbx_strand_id
1 'polypeptide(L)'
;MFLTMTTALLFVLALVPSTSGLCRIYKHANLTVKIVIPTSACRDAGTNSLVTVNLGYLNFKNKLTWSISTPQVDGQGVNVFEQYTWYTIEHKVPHEDFVHIEKECLCLADFDSQAQYEDCLKVNLLTFNTKSQWYNVMDGWKPGDIEVTMTYKFWYKQPIVQKSKFSVGGCKVDWVSGNSGAFLCRDRPQSENTWLPWESGLQPGTFYGCSWRNLTEVKTPKRSVCL
;
A
#
# COMPACT_ATOMS: atom_id res chain seq x y z
N MET A 1 3.46 -53.16 56.89
CA MET A 1 2.96 -51.77 57.01
C MET A 1 3.69 -50.94 55.95
N PHE A 2 3.13 -50.85 54.74
CA PHE A 2 3.68 -50.10 53.62
C PHE A 2 2.65 -49.04 53.24
N LEU A 3 2.93 -47.77 53.53
CA LEU A 3 2.20 -46.64 52.94
C LEU A 3 3.03 -46.12 51.77
N THR A 4 2.50 -46.27 50.56
CA THR A 4 3.07 -45.76 49.32
C THR A 4 2.92 -44.24 49.25
N MET A 5 4.05 -43.52 49.31
CA MET A 5 4.15 -42.13 48.87
C MET A 5 4.04 -42.09 47.34
N THR A 6 2.84 -41.87 46.81
CA THR A 6 2.64 -41.44 45.42
C THR A 6 1.86 -40.14 45.44
N THR A 7 2.58 -39.05 45.67
CA THR A 7 2.08 -37.69 45.47
C THR A 7 3.26 -36.83 45.08
N ALA A 8 3.02 -35.91 44.14
CA ALA A 8 3.99 -35.01 43.51
C ALA A 8 4.80 -35.55 42.32
N LEU A 9 4.12 -36.14 41.32
CA LEU A 9 4.43 -35.75 39.94
C LEU A 9 3.64 -34.46 39.67
N LEU A 10 4.10 -33.38 40.30
CA LEU A 10 3.61 -32.03 40.02
C LEU A 10 3.86 -31.82 38.53
N PHE A 11 2.75 -31.68 37.80
CA PHE A 11 2.63 -31.04 36.51
C PHE A 11 3.73 -29.98 36.31
N VAL A 12 4.86 -30.39 35.75
CA VAL A 12 5.69 -29.51 34.95
C VAL A 12 4.92 -29.36 33.63
N LEU A 13 3.77 -28.69 33.72
CA LEU A 13 3.32 -27.77 32.69
C LEU A 13 4.49 -26.80 32.57
N ALA A 14 5.46 -27.17 31.75
CA ALA A 14 6.24 -26.22 31.00
C ALA A 14 5.21 -25.47 30.14
N LEU A 15 4.50 -24.54 30.80
CA LEU A 15 4.14 -23.26 30.25
C LEU A 15 5.47 -22.62 29.88
N VAL A 16 6.10 -23.14 28.82
CA VAL A 16 6.86 -22.30 27.93
C VAL A 16 5.77 -21.33 27.50
N PRO A 17 5.78 -20.06 27.95
CA PRO A 17 5.01 -19.08 27.23
C PRO A 17 5.58 -19.20 25.82
N SER A 18 4.83 -19.83 24.93
CA SER A 18 5.05 -19.71 23.51
C SER A 18 4.68 -18.26 23.25
N THR A 19 5.57 -17.34 23.65
CA THR A 19 5.60 -15.96 23.18
C THR A 19 5.78 -16.16 21.69
N SER A 20 4.67 -16.31 21.00
CA SER A 20 4.64 -16.47 19.56
C SER A 20 5.04 -15.12 19.03
N GLY A 21 6.35 -14.87 19.03
CA GLY A 21 6.92 -13.66 18.49
C GLY A 21 6.46 -13.54 17.05
N LEU A 22 6.14 -12.31 16.66
CA LEU A 22 5.76 -11.98 15.31
C LEU A 22 6.80 -12.54 14.32
N CYS A 23 6.28 -13.22 13.30
CA CYS A 23 7.07 -13.83 12.26
C CYS A 23 7.42 -12.80 11.19
N ARG A 24 8.67 -12.33 11.18
CA ARG A 24 9.17 -11.35 10.21
C ARG A 24 9.37 -11.95 8.82
N ILE A 25 8.31 -12.42 8.19
CA ILE A 25 8.36 -13.17 6.92
C ILE A 25 8.87 -12.34 5.73
N TYR A 26 8.88 -11.01 5.84
CA TYR A 26 9.40 -10.09 4.82
C TYR A 26 10.80 -9.57 5.12
N LYS A 27 11.42 -9.98 6.22
CA LYS A 27 12.79 -9.61 6.56
C LYS A 27 13.74 -9.98 5.42
N HIS A 28 14.65 -9.06 5.11
CA HIS A 28 15.64 -9.22 4.03
C HIS A 28 15.06 -9.36 2.61
N ALA A 29 13.77 -9.08 2.41
CA ALA A 29 13.22 -9.02 1.06
C ALA A 29 13.75 -7.80 0.30
N ASN A 30 13.81 -7.92 -1.02
CA ASN A 30 13.88 -6.79 -1.93
C ASN A 30 12.48 -6.53 -2.50
N LEU A 31 12.00 -5.31 -2.37
CA LEU A 31 10.68 -4.90 -2.86
C LEU A 31 10.79 -4.32 -4.27
N THR A 32 10.02 -4.88 -5.20
CA THR A 32 9.75 -4.28 -6.51
C THR A 32 8.26 -3.98 -6.62
N VAL A 33 7.92 -2.77 -7.04
CA VAL A 33 6.54 -2.36 -7.27
C VAL A 33 6.30 -2.16 -8.75
N LYS A 34 5.18 -2.69 -9.24
CA LYS A 34 4.66 -2.44 -10.57
C LYS A 34 3.31 -1.76 -10.45
N ILE A 35 3.14 -0.63 -11.10
CA ILE A 35 1.88 0.12 -11.15
C ILE A 35 1.43 0.16 -12.60
N VAL A 36 0.26 -0.39 -12.88
CA VAL A 36 -0.41 -0.29 -14.18
C VAL A 36 -1.46 0.80 -14.06
N ILE A 37 -1.31 1.85 -14.86
CA ILE A 37 -2.11 3.07 -14.79
C ILE A 37 -2.77 3.29 -16.16
N PRO A 38 -4.00 2.81 -16.36
CA PRO A 38 -4.80 3.19 -17.51
C PRO A 38 -5.15 4.68 -17.44
N THR A 39 -5.22 5.34 -18.58
CA THR A 39 -5.95 6.60 -18.74
C THR A 39 -7.40 6.28 -19.09
N SER A 40 -8.32 7.06 -18.56
CA SER A 40 -9.74 6.84 -18.80
C SER A 40 -10.13 7.05 -20.27
N ALA A 41 -11.26 6.46 -20.66
CA ALA A 41 -11.89 6.62 -21.97
C ALA A 41 -12.62 7.97 -22.13
N CYS A 42 -12.75 8.74 -21.05
CA CYS A 42 -13.48 10.01 -21.07
C CYS A 42 -12.87 11.00 -22.05
N ARG A 43 -13.71 11.85 -22.63
CA ARG A 43 -13.25 12.91 -23.52
C ARG A 43 -12.14 13.73 -22.84
N ASP A 44 -11.04 13.93 -23.56
CA ASP A 44 -9.87 14.71 -23.15
C ASP A 44 -9.12 14.15 -21.92
N ALA A 45 -9.34 12.88 -21.51
CA ALA A 45 -8.85 12.31 -20.24
C ALA A 45 -7.33 12.31 -20.05
N GLY A 46 -6.57 12.55 -21.12
CA GLY A 46 -5.12 12.51 -21.09
C GLY A 46 -4.48 13.74 -20.46
N THR A 47 -3.18 13.67 -20.19
CA THR A 47 -2.42 14.79 -19.64
C THR A 47 -1.01 14.84 -20.20
N ASN A 48 -0.51 16.06 -20.38
CA ASN A 48 0.90 16.30 -20.71
C ASN A 48 1.68 16.78 -19.48
N SER A 49 1.06 16.74 -18.29
CA SER A 49 1.71 17.10 -17.03
C SER A 49 2.73 16.05 -16.61
N LEU A 50 3.69 16.48 -15.80
CA LEU A 50 4.53 15.54 -15.07
C LEU A 50 3.68 14.90 -13.98
N VAL A 51 3.67 13.57 -13.89
CA VAL A 51 2.91 12.82 -12.90
C VAL A 51 3.85 12.04 -12.00
N THR A 52 3.73 12.23 -10.70
CA THR A 52 4.36 11.38 -9.68
C THR A 52 3.28 10.60 -8.95
N VAL A 53 3.43 9.29 -8.89
CA VAL A 53 2.53 8.41 -8.13
C VAL A 53 3.25 7.97 -6.87
N ASN A 54 2.62 8.15 -5.71
CA ASN A 54 3.16 7.64 -4.46
C ASN A 54 2.23 6.59 -3.88
N LEU A 55 2.85 5.55 -3.35
CA LEU A 55 2.19 4.41 -2.73
C LEU A 55 2.25 4.62 -1.23
N GLY A 56 1.21 4.27 -0.50
CA GLY A 56 1.25 4.34 0.96
C GLY A 56 0.34 3.33 1.66
N TYR A 57 0.53 3.27 2.97
CA TYR A 57 -0.36 2.55 3.87
C TYR A 57 -0.91 3.48 4.94
N LEU A 58 -2.23 3.53 5.05
CA LEU A 58 -2.95 4.14 6.16
C LEU A 58 -3.25 3.11 7.23
N ASN A 59 -2.96 3.43 8.49
CA ASN A 59 -3.39 2.63 9.62
C ASN A 59 -4.89 2.74 9.90
N PHE A 60 -5.36 2.08 10.96
CA PHE A 60 -6.76 2.07 11.38
C PHE A 60 -7.32 3.43 11.80
N LYS A 61 -6.47 4.43 12.08
CA LYS A 61 -6.85 5.83 12.36
C LYS A 61 -6.83 6.69 11.09
N ASN A 62 -6.72 6.07 9.92
CA ASN A 62 -6.47 6.68 8.62
C ASN A 62 -5.26 7.64 8.60
N LYS A 63 -4.24 7.35 9.41
CA LYS A 63 -2.98 8.08 9.38
C LYS A 63 -1.96 7.32 8.52
N LEU A 64 -1.22 8.04 7.71
CA LEU A 64 -0.14 7.50 6.89
C LEU A 64 0.94 6.89 7.78
N THR A 65 1.21 5.60 7.62
CA THR A 65 2.29 4.90 8.31
C THR A 65 3.58 5.01 7.51
N TRP A 66 3.52 4.73 6.21
CA TRP A 66 4.65 4.82 5.31
C TRP A 66 4.20 5.22 3.91
N SER A 67 5.14 5.74 3.12
CA SER A 67 4.94 6.03 1.70
C SER A 67 6.21 5.82 0.88
N ILE A 68 6.06 5.44 -0.39
CA ILE A 68 7.13 5.35 -1.39
C ILE A 68 6.76 6.24 -2.56
N SER A 69 7.69 7.08 -3.01
CA SER A 69 7.52 7.90 -4.21
C SER A 69 8.10 7.18 -5.42
N THR A 70 7.33 7.04 -6.51
CA THR A 70 7.92 6.56 -7.77
C THR A 70 8.68 7.68 -8.47
N PRO A 71 9.54 7.35 -9.45
CA PRO A 71 10.06 8.34 -10.38
C PRO A 71 8.92 9.13 -11.02
N GLN A 72 9.17 10.42 -11.27
CA GLN A 72 8.28 11.28 -12.01
C GLN A 72 8.23 10.84 -13.48
N VAL A 73 7.04 10.82 -14.05
CA VAL A 73 6.79 10.43 -15.45
C VAL A 73 6.34 11.64 -16.23
N ASP A 74 6.94 11.86 -17.40
CA ASP A 74 6.56 12.94 -18.30
C ASP A 74 5.42 12.52 -19.22
N GLY A 75 4.26 13.17 -19.09
CA GLY A 75 3.08 12.92 -19.92
C GLY A 75 3.23 13.32 -21.39
N GLN A 76 4.31 14.00 -21.79
CA GLN A 76 4.54 14.33 -23.21
C GLN A 76 4.98 13.15 -24.08
N GLY A 77 5.34 12.02 -23.49
CA GLY A 77 5.75 10.85 -24.24
C GLY A 77 4.61 10.25 -25.05
N VAL A 78 4.92 9.69 -26.23
CA VAL A 78 3.93 8.98 -27.05
C VAL A 78 3.34 7.81 -26.27
N ASN A 79 2.01 7.73 -26.23
CA ASN A 79 1.23 6.77 -25.43
C ASN A 79 1.41 6.89 -23.90
N VAL A 80 1.97 7.99 -23.38
CA VAL A 80 2.12 8.22 -21.94
C VAL A 80 0.97 9.06 -21.44
N PHE A 81 0.09 8.47 -20.64
CA PHE A 81 -1.12 9.13 -20.10
C PHE A 81 -2.02 9.78 -21.16
N GLU A 82 -1.93 9.37 -22.42
CA GLU A 82 -2.88 9.73 -23.47
C GLU A 82 -4.23 9.02 -23.24
N GLN A 83 -5.31 9.59 -23.79
CA GLN A 83 -6.63 8.96 -23.71
C GLN A 83 -6.61 7.55 -24.30
N TYR A 84 -7.28 6.59 -23.64
CA TYR A 84 -7.32 5.16 -24.03
C TYR A 84 -5.98 4.39 -23.98
N THR A 85 -4.91 4.96 -23.43
CA THR A 85 -3.66 4.22 -23.23
C THR A 85 -3.51 3.73 -21.80
N TRP A 86 -2.48 2.91 -21.57
CA TRP A 86 -2.04 2.54 -20.23
C TRP A 86 -0.55 2.71 -20.12
N TYR A 87 -0.10 3.21 -18.97
CA TYR A 87 1.31 3.34 -18.65
C TYR A 87 1.67 2.38 -17.52
N THR A 88 2.90 1.86 -17.54
CA THR A 88 3.41 0.97 -16.50
C THR A 88 4.64 1.57 -15.85
N ILE A 89 4.57 1.77 -14.53
CA ILE A 89 5.72 2.14 -13.72
C ILE A 89 6.26 0.87 -13.06
N GLU A 90 7.53 0.56 -13.29
CA GLU A 90 8.26 -0.45 -12.53
C GLU A 90 9.32 0.24 -11.68
N HIS A 91 9.21 0.08 -10.36
CA HIS A 91 10.07 0.74 -9.39
C HIS A 91 10.70 -0.29 -8.45
N LYS A 92 12.02 -0.36 -8.47
CA LYS A 92 12.79 -1.12 -7.49
C LYS A 92 13.01 -0.23 -6.27
N VAL A 93 12.33 -0.55 -5.17
CA VAL A 93 12.41 0.22 -3.94
C VAL A 93 13.82 0.06 -3.35
N PRO A 94 14.51 1.16 -2.99
CA PRO A 94 15.77 1.09 -2.27
C PRO A 94 15.66 0.19 -1.03
N HIS A 95 16.72 -0.58 -0.75
CA HIS A 95 16.67 -1.55 0.36
C HIS A 95 16.47 -0.86 1.71
N GLU A 96 17.08 0.30 1.91
CA GLU A 96 16.94 1.12 3.12
C GLU A 96 15.51 1.61 3.34
N ASP A 97 14.82 2.06 2.29
CA ASP A 97 13.42 2.47 2.35
C ASP A 97 12.53 1.28 2.73
N PHE A 98 12.79 0.10 2.14
CA PHE A 98 12.03 -1.09 2.49
C PHE A 98 12.27 -1.55 3.94
N VAL A 99 13.51 -1.49 4.44
CA VAL A 99 13.83 -1.78 5.85
C VAL A 99 13.08 -0.81 6.77
N HIS A 100 12.98 0.46 6.41
CA HIS A 100 12.21 1.45 7.15
C HIS A 100 10.71 1.10 7.17
N ILE A 101 10.12 0.77 6.01
CA ILE A 101 8.72 0.34 5.89
C ILE A 101 8.44 -0.90 6.76
N GLU A 102 9.30 -1.92 6.68
CA GLU A 102 9.13 -3.13 7.48
C GLU A 102 9.15 -2.80 8.98
N LYS A 103 10.06 -1.92 9.41
CA LYS A 103 10.15 -1.47 10.80
C LYS A 103 8.88 -0.76 11.27
N GLU A 104 8.35 0.17 10.48
CA GLU A 104 7.09 0.86 10.80
C GLU A 104 5.93 -0.13 10.94
N CYS A 105 5.88 -1.15 10.07
CA CYS A 105 4.87 -2.20 10.15
C CYS A 105 5.04 -3.12 11.37
N LEU A 106 6.26 -3.38 11.82
CA LEU A 106 6.52 -4.11 13.06
C LEU A 106 6.06 -3.32 14.29
N CYS A 107 6.38 -2.03 14.33
CA CYS A 107 5.96 -1.14 15.40
C CYS A 107 4.43 -0.98 15.43
N LEU A 108 3.78 -0.87 14.27
CA LEU A 108 2.32 -0.80 14.19
C LEU A 108 1.63 -2.07 14.72
N ALA A 109 2.24 -3.23 14.48
CA ALA A 109 1.74 -4.53 14.94
C ALA A 109 2.01 -4.81 16.43
N ASP A 110 2.62 -3.87 17.14
CA ASP A 110 3.09 -3.99 18.53
C ASP A 110 3.90 -5.28 18.77
N PHE A 111 4.66 -5.70 17.74
CA PHE A 111 5.47 -6.92 17.75
C PHE A 111 4.76 -8.25 18.02
N ASP A 112 3.42 -8.25 18.09
CA ASP A 112 2.62 -9.41 18.47
C ASP A 112 1.58 -9.79 17.41
N SER A 113 1.16 -8.84 16.56
CA SER A 113 0.09 -9.07 15.58
C SER A 113 0.59 -9.37 14.17
N GLN A 114 0.74 -10.66 13.85
CA GLN A 114 1.12 -11.10 12.49
C GLN A 114 0.22 -10.50 11.41
N ALA A 115 -1.10 -10.49 11.65
CA ALA A 115 -2.05 -10.03 10.65
C ALA A 115 -1.94 -8.52 10.39
N GLN A 116 -1.68 -7.71 11.41
CA GLN A 116 -1.45 -6.27 11.24
C GLN A 116 -0.12 -5.99 10.55
N TYR A 117 0.93 -6.75 10.87
CA TYR A 117 2.22 -6.65 10.18
C TYR A 117 2.10 -6.95 8.69
N GLU A 118 1.44 -8.05 8.32
CA GLU A 118 1.24 -8.42 6.92
C GLU A 118 0.28 -7.47 6.18
N ASP A 119 -0.75 -6.96 6.85
CA ASP A 119 -1.66 -5.97 6.26
C ASP A 119 -0.97 -4.63 6.02
N CYS A 120 -0.13 -4.18 6.96
CA CYS A 120 0.65 -2.95 6.84
C CYS A 120 1.55 -2.93 5.61
N LEU A 121 2.03 -4.09 5.18
CA LEU A 121 2.86 -4.21 3.98
C LEU A 121 2.06 -4.18 2.67
N LYS A 122 0.73 -4.12 2.71
CA LYS A 122 -0.10 -4.01 1.50
C LYS A 122 -0.48 -2.56 1.27
N VAL A 123 -0.10 -1.99 0.13
CA VAL A 123 -0.53 -0.63 -0.26
C VAL A 123 -2.05 -0.48 -0.18
N ASN A 124 -2.54 0.58 0.46
CA ASN A 124 -3.97 0.89 0.53
C ASN A 124 -4.29 2.36 0.19
N LEU A 125 -3.27 3.16 -0.09
CA LEU A 125 -3.35 4.55 -0.51
C LEU A 125 -2.50 4.75 -1.78
N LEU A 126 -3.06 5.44 -2.76
CA LEU A 126 -2.32 6.07 -3.84
C LEU A 126 -2.45 7.57 -3.71
N THR A 127 -1.36 8.29 -3.93
CA THR A 127 -1.38 9.75 -4.10
C THR A 127 -0.79 10.09 -5.45
N PHE A 128 -1.28 11.17 -6.03
CA PHE A 128 -0.86 11.69 -7.32
C PHE A 128 -0.45 13.12 -7.11
N ASN A 129 0.70 13.49 -7.62
CA ASN A 129 1.14 14.86 -7.71
C ASN A 129 1.37 15.17 -9.18
N THR A 130 0.62 16.13 -9.70
CA THR A 130 0.76 16.60 -11.07
C THR A 130 1.49 17.95 -11.07
N LYS A 131 2.39 18.15 -12.02
CA LYS A 131 3.04 19.43 -12.24
C LYS A 131 2.93 19.82 -13.70
N SER A 132 2.24 20.93 -13.96
CA SER A 132 2.13 21.49 -15.30
C SER A 132 3.44 22.18 -15.67
N GLN A 133 3.83 22.03 -16.93
CA GLN A 133 4.88 22.83 -17.54
C GLN A 133 4.26 23.99 -18.31
N TRP A 134 5.03 25.05 -18.56
CA TRP A 134 4.54 26.31 -19.15
C TRP A 134 3.93 26.14 -20.55
N TYR A 135 4.22 25.04 -21.24
CA TYR A 135 3.69 24.70 -22.57
C TYR A 135 2.53 23.69 -22.53
N ASN A 136 2.05 23.28 -21.35
CA ASN A 136 0.99 22.27 -21.25
C ASN A 136 -0.38 22.90 -21.52
N VAL A 137 -1.06 22.40 -22.55
CA VAL A 137 -2.43 22.83 -22.94
C VAL A 137 -3.51 22.03 -22.19
N MET A 138 -3.18 20.83 -21.70
CA MET A 138 -4.05 19.96 -20.90
C MET A 138 -3.32 19.56 -19.62
N ASP A 139 -3.70 20.19 -18.52
CA ASP A 139 -3.04 20.02 -17.23
C ASP A 139 -3.76 19.03 -16.30
N GLY A 140 -5.08 18.94 -16.43
CA GLY A 140 -5.91 17.93 -15.79
C GLY A 140 -5.64 16.52 -16.33
N TRP A 141 -5.87 15.52 -15.49
CA TRP A 141 -5.70 14.10 -15.85
C TRP A 141 -6.82 13.24 -15.28
N LYS A 142 -7.23 12.21 -16.01
CA LYS A 142 -8.26 11.27 -15.57
C LYS A 142 -7.80 9.83 -15.70
N PRO A 143 -7.28 9.22 -14.63
CA PRO A 143 -6.89 7.81 -14.67
C PRO A 143 -8.13 6.89 -14.73
N GLY A 144 -7.92 5.71 -15.28
CA GLY A 144 -8.80 4.55 -15.10
C GLY A 144 -8.43 3.76 -13.85
N ASP A 145 -8.99 2.57 -13.69
CA ASP A 145 -8.73 1.71 -12.53
C ASP A 145 -7.26 1.26 -12.49
N ILE A 146 -6.61 1.46 -11.34
CA ILE A 146 -5.16 1.25 -11.20
C ILE A 146 -4.90 -0.09 -10.51
N GLU A 147 -3.97 -0.87 -11.05
CA GLU A 147 -3.48 -2.10 -10.41
C GLU A 147 -2.04 -1.88 -9.91
N VAL A 148 -1.83 -2.16 -8.62
CA VAL A 148 -0.50 -2.20 -8.02
C VAL A 148 -0.14 -3.64 -7.69
N THR A 149 1.02 -4.07 -8.14
CA THR A 149 1.63 -5.35 -7.78
C THR A 149 2.92 -5.10 -6.99
N MET A 150 2.95 -5.50 -5.73
CA MET A 150 4.15 -5.52 -4.88
C MET A 150 4.74 -6.93 -4.90
N THR A 151 6.01 -7.03 -5.30
CA THR A 151 6.75 -8.30 -5.34
C THR A 151 7.90 -8.25 -4.35
N TYR A 152 7.84 -9.11 -3.34
CA TYR A 152 8.87 -9.30 -2.33
C TYR A 152 9.76 -10.47 -2.74
N LYS A 153 10.97 -10.17 -3.19
CA LYS A 153 11.94 -11.18 -3.64
C LYS A 153 12.89 -11.53 -2.51
N PHE A 154 13.08 -12.82 -2.29
CA PHE A 154 14.02 -13.38 -1.31
C PHE A 154 15.09 -14.18 -2.04
N TRP A 155 16.28 -14.29 -1.46
CA TRP A 155 17.34 -15.13 -2.04
C TRP A 155 17.13 -16.63 -1.77
N TYR A 156 16.35 -16.97 -0.73
CA TYR A 156 16.23 -18.33 -0.17
C TYR A 156 14.84 -18.96 -0.35
N LYS A 157 13.86 -18.23 -0.88
CA LYS A 157 12.49 -18.73 -1.06
C LYS A 157 11.80 -18.05 -2.23
N GLN A 158 10.66 -18.62 -2.63
CA GLN A 158 9.83 -18.06 -3.69
C GLN A 158 9.36 -16.63 -3.36
N PRO A 159 9.25 -15.75 -4.36
CA PRO A 159 8.74 -14.40 -4.15
C PRO A 159 7.31 -14.40 -3.60
N ILE A 160 7.01 -13.46 -2.71
CA ILE A 160 5.64 -13.18 -2.29
C ILE A 160 5.11 -12.07 -3.17
N VAL A 161 3.95 -12.28 -3.79
CA VAL A 161 3.29 -11.30 -4.67
C VAL A 161 2.00 -10.84 -4.02
N GLN A 162 1.84 -9.52 -3.90
CA GLN A 162 0.62 -8.88 -3.40
C GLN A 162 0.05 -7.96 -4.48
N LYS A 163 -1.25 -8.07 -4.71
CA LYS A 163 -1.97 -7.23 -5.68
C LYS A 163 -2.99 -6.36 -4.97
N SER A 164 -3.07 -5.11 -5.37
CA SER A 164 -4.06 -4.14 -4.91
C SER A 164 -4.69 -3.46 -6.12
N LYS A 165 -6.01 -3.28 -6.10
CA LYS A 165 -6.75 -2.59 -7.16
C LYS A 165 -7.40 -1.34 -6.57
N PHE A 166 -7.35 -0.24 -7.31
CA PHE A 166 -7.94 1.03 -6.93
C PHE A 166 -8.94 1.43 -8.02
N SER A 167 -10.23 1.43 -7.66
CA SER A 167 -11.29 1.80 -8.61
C SER A 167 -11.49 3.31 -8.63
N VAL A 168 -11.48 3.93 -9.80
CA VAL A 168 -11.57 5.41 -9.95
C VAL A 168 -12.99 5.91 -10.19
N GLY A 169 -13.96 5.04 -10.53
CA GLY A 169 -15.37 5.43 -10.65
C GLY A 169 -15.77 6.05 -12.00
N GLY A 170 -14.88 6.03 -13.00
CA GLY A 170 -15.19 6.35 -14.39
C GLY A 170 -15.35 7.85 -14.71
N CYS A 171 -16.17 8.18 -15.71
CA CYS A 171 -16.22 9.55 -16.27
C CYS A 171 -16.97 10.59 -15.46
N LYS A 172 -17.70 10.19 -14.42
CA LYS A 172 -18.41 11.12 -13.53
C LYS A 172 -17.55 11.66 -12.39
N VAL A 173 -16.38 11.07 -12.16
CA VAL A 173 -15.44 11.51 -11.13
C VAL A 173 -14.64 12.71 -11.62
N ASP A 174 -14.18 13.56 -10.70
CA ASP A 174 -13.38 14.74 -11.04
C ASP A 174 -12.06 14.38 -11.70
N TRP A 175 -11.40 15.41 -12.20
CA TRP A 175 -10.05 15.33 -12.74
C TRP A 175 -9.05 15.47 -11.60
N VAL A 176 -7.91 14.81 -11.73
CA VAL A 176 -6.71 15.21 -10.99
C VAL A 176 -6.26 16.53 -11.62
N SER A 177 -6.49 17.65 -10.94
CA SER A 177 -6.14 18.98 -11.45
C SER A 177 -4.63 19.10 -11.67
N GLY A 178 -4.21 19.89 -12.65
CA GLY A 178 -2.80 20.24 -12.83
C GLY A 178 -2.25 21.03 -11.64
N ASN A 179 -0.96 20.87 -11.34
CA ASN A 179 -0.30 21.51 -10.19
C ASN A 179 -0.97 21.20 -8.85
N SER A 180 -1.58 20.01 -8.70
CA SER A 180 -2.31 19.64 -7.50
C SER A 180 -1.95 18.25 -6.99
N GLY A 181 -2.27 18.01 -5.72
CA GLY A 181 -2.21 16.71 -5.07
C GLY A 181 -3.60 16.08 -4.98
N ALA A 182 -3.75 14.83 -5.43
CA ALA A 182 -4.97 14.04 -5.26
C ALA A 182 -4.66 12.64 -4.68
N PHE A 183 -5.63 11.96 -4.07
CA PHE A 183 -5.41 10.60 -3.55
C PHE A 183 -6.59 9.63 -3.74
N LEU A 184 -6.29 8.32 -3.74
CA LEU A 184 -7.25 7.20 -3.82
C LEU A 184 -7.01 6.19 -2.69
N CYS A 185 -8.10 5.58 -2.23
CA CYS A 185 -8.09 4.49 -1.25
C CYS A 185 -8.49 3.16 -1.92
N ARG A 186 -7.79 2.06 -1.60
CA ARG A 186 -7.95 0.74 -2.28
C ARG A 186 -9.38 0.20 -2.27
N ASP A 187 -10.09 0.37 -1.16
CA ASP A 187 -11.36 -0.31 -0.92
C ASP A 187 -12.57 0.65 -0.97
N ARG A 188 -12.44 1.78 -1.67
CA ARG A 188 -13.50 2.77 -1.83
C ARG A 188 -13.82 2.98 -3.32
N PRO A 189 -14.89 2.36 -3.86
CA PRO A 189 -15.37 2.72 -5.19
C PRO A 189 -15.74 4.20 -5.18
N GLN A 190 -15.16 4.94 -6.11
CA GLN A 190 -15.18 6.39 -6.06
C GLN A 190 -16.50 6.93 -6.64
N SER A 191 -17.19 7.83 -5.91
CA SER A 191 -18.39 8.57 -6.36
C SER A 191 -18.10 10.07 -6.42
N GLU A 192 -18.80 10.85 -7.26
CA GLU A 192 -18.65 12.31 -7.50
C GLU A 192 -17.95 13.09 -6.35
N ASN A 193 -16.89 13.86 -6.68
CA ASN A 193 -15.95 14.55 -5.76
C ASN A 193 -14.87 13.69 -5.07
N THR A 194 -14.35 12.67 -5.76
CA THR A 194 -13.58 11.62 -5.07
C THR A 194 -12.09 11.81 -4.97
N TRP A 195 -11.51 12.64 -5.83
CA TRP A 195 -10.15 13.10 -5.64
C TRP A 195 -10.14 14.08 -4.49
N LEU A 196 -9.76 13.59 -3.32
CA LEU A 196 -9.62 14.45 -2.17
C LEU A 196 -8.31 15.24 -2.35
N PRO A 197 -8.38 16.59 -2.40
CA PRO A 197 -7.18 17.40 -2.47
C PRO A 197 -6.36 17.12 -1.21
N TRP A 198 -5.04 17.05 -1.38
CA TRP A 198 -4.15 16.98 -0.23
C TRP A 198 -3.00 17.97 -0.41
N GLU A 199 -2.82 18.81 0.61
CA GLU A 199 -1.72 19.78 0.69
C GLU A 199 -0.64 19.32 1.68
N SER A 200 -0.97 18.35 2.54
CA SER A 200 -0.25 18.05 3.78
C SER A 200 1.02 17.19 3.63
N GLY A 201 1.49 16.91 2.41
CA GLY A 201 2.69 16.09 2.24
C GLY A 201 2.47 14.56 2.31
N LEU A 202 3.54 13.83 2.04
CA LEU A 202 3.65 12.38 2.25
C LEU A 202 4.22 12.05 3.64
N GLN A 203 4.03 12.93 4.62
CA GLN A 203 4.64 12.79 5.94
C GLN A 203 3.92 11.71 6.76
N PRO A 204 4.65 10.80 7.45
CA PRO A 204 4.05 9.88 8.40
C PRO A 204 3.18 10.61 9.44
N GLY A 205 2.02 10.03 9.77
CA GLY A 205 1.03 10.61 10.67
C GLY A 205 -0.04 11.48 10.00
N THR A 206 0.16 11.89 8.74
CA THR A 206 -0.82 12.67 7.95
C THR A 206 -2.13 11.91 7.83
N PHE A 207 -3.25 12.59 8.09
CA PHE A 207 -4.58 12.00 8.02
C PHE A 207 -5.14 12.06 6.59
N TYR A 208 -5.72 10.95 6.13
CA TYR A 208 -6.40 10.83 4.85
C TYR A 208 -7.84 10.34 5.07
N GLY A 209 -8.83 10.96 4.45
CA GLY A 209 -10.26 10.66 4.64
C GLY A 209 -10.77 9.34 4.04
N CYS A 210 -10.07 8.21 4.26
CA CYS A 210 -10.44 6.88 3.74
C CYS A 210 -11.44 6.10 4.64
N SER A 211 -12.26 6.80 5.43
CA SER A 211 -13.04 6.27 6.55
C SER A 211 -14.16 5.28 6.18
N TRP A 212 -13.83 4.01 5.88
CA TRP A 212 -14.80 2.89 5.74
C TRP A 212 -14.23 1.50 6.06
N ARG A 213 -13.11 1.34 6.80
CA ARG A 213 -12.76 0.01 7.31
C ARG A 213 -13.80 -0.41 8.34
N ASN A 214 -14.93 -0.99 7.89
CA ASN A 214 -15.69 -1.93 8.69
C ASN A 214 -14.72 -3.08 8.95
N LEU A 215 -14.10 -3.06 10.12
CA LEU A 215 -13.37 -4.16 10.67
C LEU A 215 -14.39 -5.28 10.91
N THR A 216 -14.78 -6.01 9.87
CA THR A 216 -14.97 -7.45 10.11
C THR A 216 -13.62 -7.90 10.65
N GLU A 217 -13.62 -8.31 11.92
CA GLU A 217 -12.48 -8.84 12.65
C GLU A 217 -11.51 -9.48 11.68
N VAL A 218 -10.28 -8.99 11.66
CA VAL A 218 -9.20 -9.63 10.89
C VAL A 218 -9.15 -11.06 11.42
N LYS A 219 -9.81 -12.00 10.72
CA LYS A 219 -9.83 -13.41 11.08
C LYS A 219 -8.38 -13.80 11.20
N THR A 220 -7.97 -14.19 12.40
CA THR A 220 -6.61 -14.57 12.72
C THR A 220 -6.16 -15.57 11.65
N PRO A 221 -5.24 -15.21 10.74
CA PRO A 221 -4.81 -16.13 9.71
C PRO A 221 -4.25 -17.38 10.41
N LYS A 222 -4.56 -18.56 9.88
CA LYS A 222 -3.92 -19.81 10.33
C LYS A 222 -2.41 -19.55 10.30
N ARG A 223 -1.77 -19.62 11.47
CA ARG A 223 -0.33 -19.38 11.66
C ARG A 223 0.45 -20.07 10.54
N SER A 224 1.09 -19.27 9.69
CA SER A 224 2.17 -19.76 8.86
C SER A 224 3.28 -20.20 9.81
N VAL A 225 3.75 -21.44 9.63
CA VAL A 225 4.92 -21.93 10.39
C VAL A 225 6.08 -21.00 10.05
N CYS A 226 6.67 -20.37 11.07
CA CYS A 226 7.93 -19.68 10.91
C CYS A 226 8.98 -20.73 10.53
N LEU A 227 9.48 -20.66 9.30
CA LEU A 227 10.67 -21.38 8.85
C LEU A 227 11.89 -20.50 9.05
#